data_AF-A0A531LGS1-F1
#
_entry.id   AF-A0A531LGS1-F1
#
_cell.length_a   1.000
_cell.length_b   1.000
_cell.length_c   1.000
_cell.angle_alpha   90.00
_cell.angle_beta   90.00
_cell.angle_gamma   90.00
#
_symmetry.space_group_name_H-M   'P 1'
#
loop_
_entity.id
_entity.type
_entity.pdbx_description
1 polymer ?
#
loop_
_entity_poly.entity_id
_entity_poly.type
_entity_poly.pdbx_seq_one_letter_code
_entity_poly.pdbx_strand_id
1 'polypeptide(L)' 'GVKKSSAQITKYYAPETLIGRQVFAVVNFPPRQIGPFMSEVLTLGFPDEEGAVVLGAIERRVPDGGRLF' A
#
# COMPACT_ATOMS: atom_id res chain seq x y z
N GLY A 1 5.75 -9.11 10.05
CA GLY A 1 4.46 -9.78 10.28
C GLY A 1 3.43 -9.29 9.28
N VAL A 2 2.23 -9.89 9.27
CA VAL A 2 1.12 -9.48 8.39
C VAL A 2 0.38 -8.29 9.02
N LYS A 3 0.06 -7.26 8.24
CA LYS A 3 -0.64 -6.05 8.69
C LYS A 3 -1.74 -5.67 7.70
N LYS A 4 -2.83 -5.08 8.20
CA LYS A 4 -3.95 -4.60 7.40
C LYS A 4 -3.75 -3.15 6.94
N SER A 5 -4.18 -2.84 5.73
CA SER A 5 -4.24 -1.47 5.22
C SER A 5 -5.52 -1.23 4.43
N SER A 6 -5.98 0.02 4.38
CA SER A 6 -7.04 0.48 3.48
C SER A 6 -6.47 1.56 2.59
N ALA A 7 -6.59 1.38 1.26
CA ALA A 7 -6.01 2.26 0.25
C ALA A 7 -7.04 2.54 -0.85
N GLN A 8 -7.14 3.81 -1.27
CA GLN A 8 -8.06 4.26 -2.33
C GLN A 8 -7.37 4.14 -3.69
N ILE A 9 -7.28 2.93 -4.22
CA ILE A 9 -6.44 2.60 -5.39
C ILE A 9 -7.25 1.93 -6.54
N THR A 10 -8.56 2.11 -6.55
CA THR A 10 -9.49 1.38 -7.43
C THR A 10 -9.42 1.79 -8.90
N LYS A 11 -8.88 2.97 -9.24
CA LYS A 11 -8.76 3.43 -10.65
C LYS A 11 -7.87 2.50 -11.48
N TYR A 12 -6.75 2.05 -10.91
CA TYR A 12 -5.71 1.32 -11.63
C TYR A 12 -5.60 -0.15 -11.27
N TYR A 13 -6.21 -0.60 -10.16
CA TYR A 13 -5.98 -1.95 -9.65
C TYR A 13 -7.29 -2.64 -9.29
N ALA A 14 -7.47 -3.83 -9.87
CA ALA A 14 -8.47 -4.78 -9.44
C ALA A 14 -7.90 -5.69 -8.33
N PRO A 15 -8.73 -6.23 -7.42
CA PRO A 15 -8.27 -7.07 -6.31
C PRO A 15 -7.35 -8.22 -6.73
N GLU A 16 -7.65 -8.85 -7.86
CA GLU A 16 -6.93 -10.02 -8.39
C GLU A 16 -5.51 -9.65 -8.82
N THR A 17 -5.31 -8.41 -9.27
CA THR A 17 -4.00 -7.90 -9.72
C THR A 17 -3.09 -7.51 -8.55
N LEU A 18 -3.63 -7.40 -7.33
CA LEU A 18 -2.88 -7.02 -6.14
C LEU A 18 -2.25 -8.22 -5.43
N ILE A 19 -2.77 -9.43 -5.64
CA ILE A 19 -2.24 -10.64 -5.00
C ILE A 19 -0.81 -10.90 -5.49
N GLY A 20 0.12 -10.95 -4.54
CA GLY A 20 1.55 -11.18 -4.82
C GLY A 20 2.35 -9.93 -5.23
N ARG A 21 1.71 -8.76 -5.38
CA ARG A 21 2.41 -7.51 -5.64
C ARG A 21 3.15 -7.04 -4.38
N GLN A 22 4.41 -6.62 -4.54
CA GLN A 22 5.14 -5.90 -3.49
C GLN A 22 4.78 -4.42 -3.49
N VAL A 23 4.58 -3.87 -2.29
CA VAL A 23 4.20 -2.48 -2.05
C VAL A 23 5.11 -1.87 -0.98
N PHE A 24 5.21 -0.54 -0.98
CA PHE A 24 5.81 0.19 0.13
C PHE A 24 4.76 0.59 1.15
N ALA A 25 5.13 0.61 2.43
CA ALA A 25 4.24 1.07 3.49
C ALA A 25 5.00 1.71 4.65
N VAL A 26 4.40 2.72 5.28
CA VAL A 26 4.84 3.22 6.59
C VAL A 26 4.24 2.31 7.67
N VAL A 27 5.10 1.71 8.49
CA VAL A 27 4.73 0.62 9.42
C VAL A 27 4.69 1.03 10.90
N ASN A 28 5.11 2.25 11.23
CA ASN A 28 5.28 2.75 12.60
C ASN A 28 4.30 3.87 12.98
N PHE A 29 3.32 4.18 12.14
CA PHE A 29 2.24 5.08 12.54
C PHE A 29 1.27 4.39 13.50
N PRO A 30 0.61 5.15 14.40
CA PRO A 30 -0.54 4.65 15.13
C PRO A 30 -1.60 4.11 14.16
N PRO A 31 -2.32 3.02 14.50
CA PRO A 31 -3.40 2.52 13.68
C PRO A 31 -4.47 3.59 13.42
N ARG A 32 -5.03 3.61 12.21
CA ARG A 32 -6.07 4.55 11.79
C ARG A 32 -7.40 3.84 11.60
N GLN A 33 -8.42 4.29 12.32
CA GLN A 33 -9.80 3.82 12.13
C GLN A 33 -10.39 4.46 10.86
N ILE A 34 -10.94 3.64 9.96
CA ILE A 34 -11.57 4.04 8.70
C ILE A 34 -12.92 3.31 8.61
N GLY A 35 -13.99 3.98 9.00
CA GLY A 35 -15.30 3.34 9.16
C GLY A 35 -15.20 2.13 10.11
N PRO A 36 -15.60 0.91 9.73
CA PRO A 36 -15.44 -0.29 10.55
C PRO A 36 -14.04 -0.93 10.48
N PHE A 37 -13.14 -0.41 9.64
CA PHE A 37 -11.84 -1.02 9.35
C PHE A 37 -10.71 -0.33 10.12
N MET A 38 -9.87 -1.12 10.80
CA MET A 38 -8.64 -0.63 11.44
C MET A 38 -7.43 -0.84 10.52
N SER A 39 -6.85 0.25 10.02
CA SER A 39 -5.64 0.25 9.19
C SER A 39 -4.39 0.33 10.07
N GLU A 40 -3.47 -0.60 9.92
CA GLU A 40 -2.25 -0.73 10.73
C GLU A 40 -1.00 -0.17 10.02
N VAL A 41 -1.09 0.04 8.71
CA VAL A 41 -0.03 0.63 7.89
C VAL A 41 -0.62 1.59 6.86
N LEU A 42 0.20 2.51 6.38
CA LEU A 42 -0.11 3.36 5.25
C LEU A 42 0.60 2.83 4.00
N THR A 43 -0.14 2.23 3.07
CA THR A 43 0.38 1.85 1.74
C THR A 43 0.72 3.10 0.93
N LEU A 44 1.89 3.12 0.29
CA LEU A 44 2.44 4.29 -0.40
C LEU A 44 2.23 4.24 -1.92
N GLY A 45 1.97 5.42 -2.48
CA GLY A 45 1.86 5.66 -3.92
C GLY A 45 1.98 7.15 -4.22
N PHE A 46 1.86 7.48 -5.50
CA PHE A 46 1.95 8.83 -6.03
C PHE A 46 0.62 9.18 -6.72
N PRO A 47 0.18 10.44 -6.69
CA PRO A 47 -0.92 10.88 -7.54
C PRO A 47 -0.49 10.86 -9.02
N ASP A 48 -1.39 10.42 -9.89
CA ASP A 48 -1.33 10.74 -11.33
C ASP A 48 -1.76 12.19 -11.59
N GLU A 49 -1.86 12.58 -12.86
CA GLU A 49 -2.31 13.93 -13.26
C GLU A 49 -3.74 14.28 -12.81
N GLU A 50 -4.57 13.26 -12.52
CA GLU A 50 -5.95 13.40 -12.06
C GLU A 50 -6.10 13.20 -10.53
N GLY A 51 -4.98 13.03 -9.81
CA GLY A 51 -4.96 12.78 -8.36
C GLY A 51 -5.25 11.35 -7.92
N ALA A 52 -5.41 10.40 -8.84
CA ALA A 52 -5.60 9.00 -8.51
C ALA A 52 -4.28 8.31 -8.15
N VAL A 53 -4.34 7.35 -7.23
CA VAL A 53 -3.13 6.76 -6.64
C VAL A 53 -2.53 5.68 -7.54
N VAL A 54 -1.27 5.90 -7.94
CA VAL A 54 -0.38 4.91 -8.54
C VAL A 54 0.56 4.37 -7.46
N LEU A 55 0.50 3.06 -7.19
CA LEU A 55 1.35 2.41 -6.20
C LEU A 55 2.82 2.51 -6.57
N GLY A 56 3.67 2.81 -5.58
CA GLY A 56 5.11 2.66 -5.72
C GLY A 56 5.46 1.19 -5.91
N ALA A 57 6.39 0.91 -6.83
CA ALA A 57 6.84 -0.44 -7.16
C ALA A 57 8.35 -0.57 -7.02
N ILE A 58 8.81 -1.76 -6.65
CA ILE A 58 10.21 -2.14 -6.70
C ILE A 58 10.52 -2.72 -8.09
N GLU A 59 11.66 -2.38 -8.67
CA GLU A 59 12.05 -2.87 -10.01
C GLU A 59 12.32 -4.39 -10.01
N ARG A 60 12.83 -4.93 -8.91
CA ARG A 60 13.06 -6.38 -8.72
C ARG A 60 12.53 -6.84 -7.38
N ARG A 61 12.13 -8.12 -7.33
CA ARG A 61 11.64 -8.72 -6.09
C ARG A 61 12.72 -8.67 -5.00
N VAL A 62 12.33 -8.20 -3.82
CA VAL A 62 13.18 -8.18 -2.62
C VAL A 62 12.50 -8.97 -1.49
N PRO A 63 13.20 -9.32 -0.39
CA PRO A 63 12.55 -9.91 0.78
C PRO A 63 11.50 -8.96 1.38
N ASP A 64 10.37 -9.51 1.82
CA ASP A 64 9.32 -8.72 2.49
C ASP A 64 9.82 -8.18 3.85
N GLY A 65 9.47 -6.93 4.15
CA GLY A 65 9.93 -6.23 5.35
C GLY A 65 11.29 -5.54 5.21
N GLY A 66 11.86 -5.49 4.00
CA GLY A 66 13.01 -4.64 3.71
C GLY A 66 12.75 -3.17 4.04
N ARG A 67 13.71 -2.52 4.71
CA ARG A 67 13.61 -1.09 5.05
C ARG A 67 13.98 -0.23 3.85
N LEU A 68 13.09 0.68 3.47
CA LEU A 68 13.39 1.76 2.53
C LEU A 68 14.40 2.73 3.17
N PHE A 69 15.38 3.15 2.39
CA PHE A 69 16.41 4.12 2.78
C PHE A 69 16.37 5.35 1.89
#